data_AF-A0A7L3F3B4-F1
#
_entry.id   AF-A0A7L3F3B4-F1
#
_cell.length_a   1.000
_cell.length_b   1.000
_cell.length_c   1.000
_cell.angle_alpha   90.00
_cell.angle_beta   90.00
_cell.angle_gamma   90.00
#
_symmetry.space_group_name_H-M   'P 1'
#
loop_
_entity.id
_entity.type
_entity.pdbx_description
1 polymer ?
#
loop_
_entity_poly.entity_id
_entity_poly.type
_entity_poly.pdbx_seq_one_letter_code
_entity_poly.pdbx_strand_id
1 'polypeptide(L)'
;LISASRWLLKRGELHLLLSEEPGIFRRGAGRLCYLFLFNDVLIITKKKSEESYTVMNYATLDQITVEKMESAEPPSPPPGKSGSSGTARGAAGGHLFRVVMLKDSEGRREEIVLSAETLSDRARWVTALMHREKEKPDTTPKGELSQVEMTCAYLAKQADEISLQQADVVLVLGGEDG
;
A
#
# COMPACT_ATOMS: atom_id res chain seq x y z
N LEU A 1 -6.37 -4.54 -23.45
CA LEU A 1 -6.15 -4.92 -22.04
C LEU A 1 -6.28 -6.42 -21.75
N ILE A 2 -6.46 -7.27 -22.78
CA ILE A 2 -6.55 -8.73 -22.60
C ILE A 2 -5.24 -9.31 -23.14
N SER A 3 -4.49 -10.01 -22.28
CA SER A 3 -3.26 -10.72 -22.61
C SER A 3 -3.35 -12.12 -21.99
N ALA A 4 -2.91 -13.15 -22.71
CA ALA A 4 -2.96 -14.54 -22.25
C ALA A 4 -2.00 -14.83 -21.08
N SER A 5 -0.98 -14.00 -20.89
CA SER A 5 0.01 -14.11 -19.82
C SER A 5 -0.27 -13.19 -18.63
N ARG A 6 -1.43 -12.51 -18.62
CA ARG A 6 -1.79 -11.55 -17.59
C ARG A 6 -2.48 -12.25 -16.43
N TRP A 7 -1.92 -12.11 -15.24
CA TRP A 7 -2.50 -12.62 -14.00
C TRP A 7 -2.51 -11.52 -12.92
N LEU A 8 -3.51 -11.59 -12.05
CA LEU A 8 -3.74 -10.57 -11.03
C LEU A 8 -2.86 -10.83 -9.81
N LEU A 9 -1.97 -9.89 -9.50
CA LEU A 9 -1.09 -9.90 -8.31
C LEU A 9 -1.86 -9.48 -7.05
N LYS A 10 -2.56 -8.34 -7.11
CA LYS A 10 -3.31 -7.79 -5.97
C LYS A 10 -4.46 -6.93 -6.45
N ARG A 11 -5.53 -6.86 -5.65
CA ARG A 11 -6.63 -5.92 -5.85
C ARG A 11 -7.16 -5.41 -4.52
N GLY A 12 -7.73 -4.20 -4.50
CA GLY A 12 -8.34 -3.67 -3.30
C GLY A 12 -8.66 -2.19 -3.36
N GLU A 13 -9.38 -1.72 -2.34
CA GLU A 13 -9.78 -0.33 -2.17
C GLU A 13 -8.70 0.46 -1.42
N LEU A 14 -8.43 1.68 -1.89
CA LEU A 14 -7.51 2.63 -1.27
C LEU A 14 -8.13 4.03 -1.30
N HIS A 15 -7.69 4.89 -0.38
CA HIS A 15 -8.06 6.29 -0.43
C HIS A 15 -7.07 7.05 -1.32
N LEU A 16 -7.58 7.75 -2.32
CA LEU A 16 -6.79 8.62 -3.18
C LEU A 16 -6.70 10.02 -2.56
N LEU A 17 -5.49 10.38 -2.13
CA LEU A 17 -5.14 11.73 -1.70
C LEU A 17 -4.57 12.50 -2.89
N LEU A 18 -4.89 13.79 -2.96
CA LEU A 18 -4.48 14.68 -4.05
C LEU A 18 -2.96 14.62 -4.29
N SER A 19 -2.57 14.61 -5.57
CA SER A 19 -1.28 15.13 -6.00
C SER A 19 -1.43 16.63 -6.31
N GLU A 20 -0.43 17.43 -5.95
CA GLU A 20 -0.40 18.87 -6.23
C GLU A 20 -0.16 19.19 -7.73
N GLU A 21 0.21 18.19 -8.53
CA GLU A 21 0.60 18.33 -9.94
C GLU A 21 -0.62 18.32 -10.91
N PRO A 22 -0.49 18.88 -12.13
CA PRO A 22 -1.55 18.86 -13.16
C PRO A 22 -1.81 17.45 -13.70
N GLY A 23 -2.91 16.82 -13.24
CA GLY A 23 -3.31 15.48 -13.65
C GLY A 23 -4.80 15.18 -13.58
N ILE A 24 -5.21 14.05 -14.15
CA ILE A 24 -6.58 13.50 -14.15
C ILE A 24 -7.06 13.29 -12.70
N PHE A 25 -6.15 13.00 -11.77
CA PHE A 25 -6.47 12.75 -10.36
C PHE A 25 -6.74 14.01 -9.53
N ARG A 26 -6.43 15.23 -10.01
CA ARG A 26 -6.71 16.49 -9.29
C ARG A 26 -8.19 16.67 -8.92
N ARG A 27 -9.11 16.19 -9.77
CA ARG A 27 -10.55 16.37 -9.57
C ARG A 27 -11.15 15.36 -8.57
N GLY A 28 -10.31 14.48 -8.02
CA GLY A 28 -10.69 13.30 -7.24
C GLY A 28 -10.35 13.33 -5.75
N ALA A 29 -9.91 14.46 -5.19
CA ALA A 29 -9.55 14.62 -3.78
C ALA A 29 -10.50 13.90 -2.81
N GLY A 30 -10.00 12.98 -1.98
CA GLY A 30 -10.78 12.34 -0.93
C GLY A 30 -11.77 11.27 -1.42
N ARG A 31 -11.50 10.62 -2.55
CA ARG A 31 -12.32 9.51 -3.06
C ARG A 31 -11.63 8.15 -2.85
N LEU A 32 -12.45 7.13 -2.59
CA LEU A 32 -12.04 5.73 -2.70
C LEU A 32 -11.77 5.38 -4.17
N CYS A 33 -10.62 4.78 -4.44
CA CYS A 33 -10.29 4.14 -5.69
C CYS A 33 -10.10 2.64 -5.47
N TYR A 34 -10.27 1.87 -6.54
CA TYR A 34 -10.04 0.42 -6.53
C TYR A 34 -8.91 0.11 -7.50
N LEU A 35 -7.84 -0.50 -6.99
CA LEU A 35 -6.67 -0.85 -7.78
C LEU A 35 -6.76 -2.31 -8.22
N PHE A 36 -6.35 -2.56 -9.45
CA PHE A 36 -6.04 -3.89 -9.96
C PHE A 36 -4.59 -3.90 -10.40
N LEU A 37 -3.77 -4.63 -9.67
CA LEU A 37 -2.37 -4.84 -9.97
C LEU A 37 -2.22 -6.20 -10.64
N PHE A 38 -1.79 -6.19 -11.89
CA PHE A 38 -1.41 -7.38 -12.64
C PHE A 38 0.11 -7.46 -12.72
N ASN A 39 0.63 -8.61 -13.16
CA ASN A 39 2.06 -8.84 -13.36
C ASN A 39 2.75 -7.88 -14.34
N ASP A 40 2.01 -7.16 -15.18
CA ASP A 40 2.56 -6.25 -16.20
C ASP A 40 1.95 -4.84 -16.18
N VAL A 41 0.82 -4.63 -15.51
CA VAL A 41 0.08 -3.36 -15.52
C VAL A 41 -0.61 -3.08 -14.19
N LEU A 42 -0.58 -1.82 -13.76
CA LEU A 42 -1.43 -1.30 -12.70
C LEU A 42 -2.61 -0.54 -13.33
N ILE A 43 -3.82 -0.86 -12.90
CA ILE A 43 -5.05 -0.18 -13.31
C ILE A 43 -5.68 0.48 -12.10
N ILE A 44 -5.98 1.76 -12.23
CA ILE A 44 -6.66 2.55 -11.20
C ILE A 44 -8.08 2.81 -11.67
N THR A 45 -9.02 2.48 -10.80
CA THR A 45 -10.44 2.58 -11.14
C THR A 45 -11.24 3.31 -10.07
N LYS A 46 -12.40 3.81 -10.48
CA LYS A 46 -13.46 4.27 -9.60
C LYS A 46 -14.58 3.23 -9.61
N LYS A 47 -14.95 2.73 -8.44
CA LYS A 47 -16.08 1.81 -8.27
C LYS A 47 -17.40 2.52 -8.60
N LYS A 48 -18.22 1.91 -9.45
CA LYS A 48 -19.60 2.34 -9.78
C LYS A 48 -20.64 1.49 -9.05
N SER A 49 -20.39 0.17 -8.98
CA SER A 49 -21.15 -0.83 -8.23
C SER A 49 -20.20 -1.94 -7.77
N GLU A 50 -20.69 -3.00 -7.11
CA GLU A 50 -19.84 -4.12 -6.67
C GLU A 50 -19.06 -4.79 -7.81
N GLU A 51 -19.68 -4.87 -8.99
CA GLU A 51 -19.12 -5.55 -10.16
C GLU A 51 -18.75 -4.59 -11.31
N SER A 52 -18.95 -3.28 -11.14
CA SER A 52 -18.68 -2.28 -12.18
C SER A 52 -17.67 -1.24 -11.73
N TYR A 53 -16.62 -1.08 -12.53
CA TYR A 53 -15.52 -0.15 -12.30
C TYR A 53 -15.32 0.72 -13.55
N THR A 54 -15.00 2.00 -13.34
CA THR A 54 -14.56 2.89 -14.41
C THR A 54 -13.07 3.11 -14.31
N VAL A 55 -12.33 2.75 -15.37
CA VAL A 55 -10.90 2.99 -15.44
C VAL A 55 -10.64 4.51 -15.42
N MET A 56 -9.80 4.94 -14.49
CA MET A 56 -9.37 6.33 -14.37
C MET A 56 -8.04 6.53 -15.09
N ASN A 57 -7.07 5.66 -14.80
CA ASN A 57 -5.77 5.63 -15.47
C ASN A 57 -5.15 4.24 -15.34
N TYR A 58 -4.11 3.97 -16.12
CA TYR A 58 -3.29 2.77 -16.02
C TYR A 58 -1.87 3.05 -16.49
N ALA A 59 -0.91 2.28 -15.99
CA ALA A 59 0.47 2.29 -16.46
C ALA A 59 1.08 0.89 -16.37
N THR A 60 1.99 0.57 -17.28
CA THR A 60 2.75 -0.69 -17.20
C THR A 60 3.74 -0.63 -16.03
N LEU A 61 4.07 -1.78 -15.44
CA LEU A 61 4.91 -1.80 -14.24
C LEU A 61 6.34 -1.31 -14.46
N ASP A 62 6.87 -1.29 -15.68
CA ASP A 62 8.16 -0.64 -16.01
C ASP A 62 8.10 0.88 -15.98
N GLN A 63 6.89 1.44 -16.05
CA GLN A 63 6.65 2.88 -16.04
C GLN A 63 6.15 3.35 -14.67
N ILE A 64 6.27 2.53 -13.62
CA ILE A 64 5.80 2.85 -12.28
C ILE A 64 6.96 2.80 -11.29
N THR A 65 7.02 3.79 -10.41
CA THR A 65 7.88 3.80 -9.21
C THR A 65 7.03 4.08 -7.98
N VAL A 66 7.47 3.61 -6.82
CA VAL A 66 6.75 3.80 -5.55
C VAL A 66 7.70 4.43 -4.55
N GLU A 67 7.24 5.50 -3.92
CA GLU A 67 7.96 6.16 -2.85
C GLU A 67 7.23 5.88 -1.53
N LYS A 68 7.98 5.34 -0.56
CA LYS A 68 7.50 5.19 0.81
C LYS A 68 7.40 6.59 1.41
N MET A 69 6.19 7.02 1.76
CA MET A 69 5.98 8.27 2.48
C MET A 69 6.04 7.97 3.98
N GLU A 70 6.97 8.58 4.70
CA GLU A 70 7.04 8.47 6.15
C GLU A 70 5.82 9.16 6.76
N SER A 71 5.09 8.42 7.60
CA SER A 71 4.09 9.04 8.46
C SER A 71 4.86 9.82 9.51
N ALA A 72 4.67 11.14 9.57
CA ALA A 72 5.17 11.92 10.69
C ALA A 72 4.58 11.34 11.99
N GLU A 73 5.37 10.56 12.72
CA GLU A 73 5.08 10.21 14.10
C GLU A 73 5.01 11.52 14.87
N PRO A 74 3.91 11.82 15.59
CA PRO A 74 3.88 13.02 16.41
C PRO A 74 5.03 12.92 17.42
N PRO A 75 5.91 13.93 17.53
CA PRO A 75 6.94 13.91 18.55
C PRO A 75 6.25 13.70 19.90
N SER A 76 6.71 12.71 20.66
CA SER A 76 6.23 12.37 22.00
C SER A 76 5.93 13.66 22.77
N PRO A 77 4.71 13.85 23.32
CA PRO A 77 4.39 15.10 24.01
C PRO A 77 5.37 15.30 25.17
N PRO A 78 5.97 16.49 25.32
CA PRO A 78 6.75 16.77 26.52
C PRO A 78 5.84 16.67 27.75
N PRO A 79 6.33 16.16 28.88
CA PRO A 79 5.53 16.03 30.08
C PRO A 79 5.16 17.43 30.60
N GLY A 80 3.88 17.78 30.42
CA GLY A 80 3.24 18.89 31.12
C GLY A 80 2.92 20.10 30.25
N LYS A 81 1.64 20.23 29.87
CA LYS A 81 0.74 21.30 30.35
C LYS A 81 -0.63 21.18 29.68
N SER A 82 -1.66 21.12 30.51
CA SER A 82 -3.07 21.24 30.14
C SER A 82 -3.34 22.63 29.52
N GLY A 83 -4.02 22.66 28.38
CA GLY A 83 -4.43 23.88 27.70
C GLY A 83 -5.31 23.59 26.49
N SER A 84 -6.61 23.85 26.65
CA SER A 84 -7.66 23.65 25.64
C SER A 84 -7.53 24.63 24.45
N SER A 85 -7.53 24.09 23.22
CA SER A 85 -7.97 24.71 21.96
C SER A 85 -7.73 23.66 20.86
N GLY A 86 -8.72 23.11 20.17
CA GLY A 86 -9.59 23.85 19.27
C GLY A 86 -9.08 23.75 17.82
N THR A 87 -9.32 22.59 17.19
CA THR A 87 -9.33 22.35 15.72
C THR A 87 -8.06 22.64 14.89
N ALA A 88 -7.28 21.57 14.65
CA ALA A 88 -6.62 21.33 13.36
C ALA A 88 -6.51 19.82 13.11
N ARG A 89 -7.66 19.14 12.97
CA ARG A 89 -7.71 17.77 12.44
C ARG A 89 -7.56 17.85 10.92
N GLY A 90 -6.33 17.84 10.43
CA GLY A 90 -6.07 17.79 9.00
C GLY A 90 -4.64 17.33 8.72
N ALA A 91 -4.51 16.11 8.18
CA ALA A 91 -3.31 15.55 7.56
C ALA A 91 -2.23 14.88 8.45
N ALA A 92 -2.58 14.27 9.59
CA ALA A 92 -1.68 13.35 10.31
C ALA A 92 -2.42 12.05 10.67
N GLY A 93 -2.07 10.93 10.03
CA GLY A 93 -2.56 9.59 10.42
C GLY A 93 -2.96 8.64 9.28
N GLY A 94 -2.51 8.83 8.04
CA GLY A 94 -2.72 7.87 6.96
C GLY A 94 -1.53 6.93 6.77
N HIS A 95 -1.78 5.67 6.41
CA HIS A 95 -0.72 4.76 5.97
C HIS A 95 -0.39 5.04 4.50
N LEU A 96 0.34 6.14 4.29
CA LEU A 96 0.56 6.75 2.98
C LEU A 96 1.69 6.10 2.18
N PHE A 97 1.50 6.05 0.88
CA PHE A 97 2.56 5.77 -0.10
C PHE A 97 2.27 6.51 -1.40
N ARG A 98 3.30 6.86 -2.16
CA ARG A 98 3.17 7.56 -3.43
C ARG A 98 3.48 6.62 -4.58
N VAL A 99 2.68 6.67 -5.64
CA VAL A 99 2.92 5.96 -6.89
C VAL A 99 3.15 7.00 -7.98
N VAL A 100 4.29 6.91 -8.64
CA VAL A 100 4.68 7.79 -9.74
C VAL A 100 4.65 6.99 -11.03
N MET A 101 3.76 7.37 -11.94
CA MET A 101 3.70 6.87 -13.30
C MET A 101 4.56 7.75 -14.19
N LEU A 102 5.65 7.20 -14.72
CA LEU A 102 6.54 7.88 -15.68
C LEU A 102 5.82 8.11 -17.02
N LYS A 103 5.01 7.12 -17.43
CA LYS A 103 4.13 7.18 -18.59
C LYS A 103 2.81 6.51 -18.24
N ASP A 104 1.77 7.32 -18.12
CA ASP A 104 0.40 6.90 -17.93
C ASP A 104 -0.24 6.44 -19.25
N SER A 105 -1.56 6.19 -19.23
CA SER A 105 -2.30 5.77 -20.41
C SER A 105 -2.32 6.78 -21.57
N GLU A 106 -2.03 8.05 -21.30
CA GLU A 106 -1.91 9.13 -22.27
C GLU A 106 -0.43 9.48 -22.56
N GLY A 107 0.51 8.72 -22.01
CA GLY A 107 1.95 8.92 -22.18
C GLY A 107 2.53 10.06 -21.34
N ARG A 108 1.79 10.55 -20.34
CA ARG A 108 2.20 11.65 -19.47
C ARG A 108 2.75 11.12 -18.15
N ARG A 109 3.59 11.93 -17.51
CA ARG A 109 4.00 11.69 -16.13
C ARG A 109 2.90 12.14 -15.19
N GLU A 110 2.46 11.26 -14.31
CA GLU A 110 1.45 11.55 -13.29
C GLU A 110 1.84 10.86 -11.97
N GLU A 111 1.51 11.49 -10.85
CA GLU A 111 1.76 10.94 -9.53
C GLU A 111 0.49 10.96 -8.69
N ILE A 112 0.38 10.00 -7.78
CA ILE A 112 -0.75 9.87 -6.86
C ILE A 112 -0.26 9.52 -5.47
N VAL A 113 -0.96 10.03 -4.46
CA VAL A 113 -0.74 9.65 -3.06
C VAL A 113 -1.92 8.77 -2.64
N LEU A 114 -1.61 7.59 -2.10
CA LEU A 114 -2.59 6.59 -1.68
C LEU A 114 -2.48 6.38 -0.18
N SER A 115 -3.62 6.24 0.51
CA SER A 115 -3.68 5.82 1.91
C SER A 115 -4.30 4.43 2.01
N ALA A 116 -3.57 3.51 2.63
CA ALA A 116 -4.09 2.22 3.05
C ALA A 116 -4.82 2.32 4.40
N GLU A 117 -5.62 1.31 4.71
CA GLU A 117 -6.38 1.22 5.96
C GLU A 117 -5.50 0.85 7.16
N THR A 118 -4.44 0.07 6.93
CA THR A 118 -3.50 -0.39 7.97
C THR A 118 -2.05 -0.31 7.51
N LEU A 119 -1.09 -0.26 8.44
CA LEU A 119 0.35 -0.35 8.14
C LEU A 119 0.68 -1.61 7.33
N SER A 120 0.11 -2.75 7.72
CA SER A 120 0.31 -4.02 7.02
C SER A 120 -0.24 -3.96 5.60
N ASP A 121 -1.41 -3.35 5.38
CA ASP A 121 -1.94 -3.21 4.02
C ASP A 121 -1.09 -2.28 3.15
N ARG A 122 -0.59 -1.17 3.70
CA ARG A 122 0.42 -0.33 3.03
C ARG A 122 1.66 -1.14 2.65
N ALA A 123 2.24 -1.89 3.60
CA ALA A 123 3.42 -2.70 3.35
C ALA A 123 3.18 -3.73 2.23
N ARG A 124 2.03 -4.41 2.25
CA ARG A 124 1.65 -5.35 1.18
C ARG A 124 1.47 -4.67 -0.17
N TRP A 125 0.86 -3.49 -0.23
CA TRP A 125 0.73 -2.71 -1.46
C TRP A 125 2.09 -2.29 -2.02
N VAL A 126 2.96 -1.73 -1.16
CA VAL A 126 4.31 -1.32 -1.55
C VAL A 126 5.11 -2.53 -2.05
N THR A 127 5.15 -3.63 -1.30
CA THR A 127 5.86 -4.85 -1.69
C THR A 127 5.34 -5.42 -3.01
N ALA A 128 4.02 -5.46 -3.23
CA ALA A 128 3.46 -5.96 -4.48
C ALA A 128 3.82 -5.07 -5.67
N LEU A 129 3.81 -3.74 -5.51
CA LEU A 129 4.18 -2.79 -6.55
C LEU A 129 5.70 -2.79 -6.83
N MET A 130 6.52 -3.05 -5.81
CA MET A 130 7.96 -3.20 -5.91
C MET A 130 8.41 -4.61 -6.31
N HIS A 131 7.48 -5.59 -6.41
CA HIS A 131 7.80 -7.01 -6.59
C HIS A 131 8.72 -7.28 -7.79
N ARG A 132 8.60 -6.48 -8.86
CA ARG A 132 9.48 -6.57 -10.03
C ARG A 132 10.96 -6.29 -9.72
N GLU A 133 11.25 -5.44 -8.74
CA GLU A 133 12.63 -5.16 -8.32
C GLU A 133 13.25 -6.34 -7.55
N LYS A 134 12.40 -7.21 -7.00
CA LYS A 134 12.76 -8.31 -6.10
C LYS A 134 12.85 -9.68 -6.76
N GLU A 135 12.77 -9.82 -8.09
CA GLU A 135 13.15 -11.05 -8.82
C GLU A 135 14.68 -11.33 -8.79
N LYS A 136 15.37 -10.90 -7.73
CA LYS A 136 16.66 -11.46 -7.35
C LYS A 136 16.39 -12.68 -6.46
N PRO A 137 17.08 -13.80 -6.68
CA PRO A 137 16.88 -15.00 -5.90
C PRO A 137 17.07 -14.70 -4.41
N ASP A 138 16.15 -15.22 -3.61
CA ASP A 138 16.10 -15.10 -2.16
C ASP A 138 17.42 -15.57 -1.54
N THR A 139 18.29 -14.62 -1.15
CA THR A 139 19.57 -14.90 -0.51
C THR A 139 19.45 -15.00 1.00
N THR A 140 18.25 -15.21 1.56
CA THR A 140 18.08 -15.27 3.01
C THR A 140 18.87 -16.46 3.58
N PRO A 141 19.85 -16.22 4.47
CA PRO A 141 20.55 -17.29 5.14
C PRO A 141 19.56 -17.98 6.09
N LYS A 142 19.20 -19.22 5.76
CA LYS A 142 18.28 -20.08 6.54
C LYS A 142 18.74 -20.40 7.98
N GLY A 143 19.80 -19.76 8.49
CA GLY A 143 20.52 -20.18 9.69
C GLY A 143 20.12 -19.50 10.99
N GLU A 144 19.58 -18.28 10.97
CA GLU A 144 19.40 -17.47 12.20
C GLU A 144 18.04 -16.75 12.26
N LEU A 145 16.94 -17.50 12.14
CA LEU A 145 15.61 -16.93 12.32
C LEU A 145 15.17 -17.04 13.79
N SER A 146 14.72 -15.92 14.37
CA SER A 146 14.24 -15.89 15.75
C SER A 146 12.91 -16.66 15.88
N GLN A 147 12.82 -17.56 16.85
CA GLN A 147 11.58 -18.24 17.20
C GLN A 147 10.79 -17.43 18.22
N VAL A 148 9.48 -17.29 18.00
CA VAL A 148 8.58 -16.61 18.93
C VAL A 148 7.34 -17.46 19.15
N GLU A 149 6.85 -17.48 20.38
CA GLU A 149 5.63 -18.18 20.78
C GLU A 149 4.45 -17.20 20.84
N MET A 150 3.30 -17.62 20.32
CA MET A 150 2.08 -16.82 20.33
C MET A 150 1.43 -16.83 21.71
N THR A 151 1.28 -15.65 22.32
CA THR A 151 0.62 -15.51 23.63
C THR A 151 -0.91 -15.47 23.53
N CYS A 152 -1.47 -15.31 22.33
CA CYS A 152 -2.91 -15.29 22.06
C CYS A 152 -3.22 -15.76 20.64
N ALA A 153 -4.44 -16.26 20.41
CA ALA A 153 -4.87 -16.68 19.08
C ALA A 153 -5.04 -15.50 18.12
N TYR A 154 -4.65 -15.71 16.85
CA TYR A 154 -4.83 -14.77 15.74
C TYR A 154 -5.59 -15.48 14.62
N LEU A 155 -6.67 -14.87 14.13
CA LEU A 155 -7.39 -15.35 12.97
C LEU A 155 -6.91 -14.59 11.72
N ALA A 156 -6.45 -15.34 10.72
CA ALA A 156 -6.05 -14.79 9.43
C ALA A 156 -7.19 -13.99 8.80
N LYS A 157 -6.90 -12.75 8.43
CA LYS A 157 -7.86 -11.87 7.74
C LYS A 157 -7.68 -11.88 6.24
N GLN A 158 -6.52 -12.32 5.77
CA GLN A 158 -6.13 -12.33 4.36
C GLN A 158 -5.63 -13.72 3.94
N ALA A 159 -5.65 -14.00 2.64
CA ALA A 159 -5.37 -15.34 2.11
C ALA A 159 -3.89 -15.77 2.24
N ASP A 160 -3.00 -14.80 2.40
CA ASP A 160 -1.56 -14.96 2.65
C ASP A 160 -1.21 -14.99 4.14
N GLU A 161 -2.19 -14.77 5.03
CA GLU A 161 -2.00 -14.87 6.47
C GLU A 161 -2.28 -16.28 6.99
N ILE A 162 -1.55 -16.68 8.04
CA ILE A 162 -1.79 -17.94 8.76
C ILE A 162 -2.55 -17.65 10.06
N SER A 163 -3.57 -18.46 10.34
CA SER A 163 -4.25 -18.39 11.65
C SER A 163 -3.40 -19.10 12.67
N LEU A 164 -3.17 -18.48 13.82
CA LEU A 164 -2.32 -18.98 14.88
C LEU A 164 -3.14 -19.19 16.15
N GLN A 165 -2.81 -20.24 16.90
CA GLN A 165 -3.35 -20.53 18.21
C GLN A 165 -2.38 -20.06 19.30
N GLN A 166 -2.89 -19.95 20.52
CA GLN A 166 -2.04 -19.73 21.68
C GLN A 166 -1.06 -20.91 21.83
N ALA A 167 0.20 -20.60 22.13
CA ALA A 167 1.34 -21.53 22.20
C ALA A 167 1.88 -22.04 20.83
N ASP A 168 1.39 -21.53 19.70
CA ASP A 168 2.05 -21.78 18.41
C ASP A 168 3.42 -21.10 18.36
N VAL A 169 4.42 -21.75 17.77
CA VAL A 169 5.78 -21.20 17.60
C VAL A 169 6.03 -20.91 16.12
N VAL A 170 6.44 -19.67 15.81
CA VAL A 170 6.75 -19.23 14.43
C VAL A 170 8.17 -18.68 14.31
N LEU A 171 8.72 -18.75 13.10
CA LEU A 171 10.02 -18.17 12.75
C LEU A 171 9.83 -16.76 12.18
N VAL A 172 10.57 -15.79 12.71
CA VAL A 172 10.54 -14.40 12.24
C VAL A 172 11.67 -14.18 11.23
N LEU A 173 11.31 -13.92 9.97
CA LEU A 173 12.21 -13.33 8.99
C LEU A 173 12.41 -11.85 9.38
N GLY A 174 13.66 -11.43 9.58
CA GLY A 174 14.03 -10.14 10.22
C GLY A 174 13.19 -8.92 9.80
N GLY A 175 12.93 -8.04 10.77
CA GLY A 175 12.03 -6.90 10.62
C GLY A 175 12.46 -5.96 9.49
N GLU A 176 11.50 -5.52 8.70
CA GLU A 176 11.68 -4.32 7.89
C GLU A 176 11.83 -3.15 8.88
N ASP A 177 13.03 -2.58 8.95
CA ASP A 177 13.28 -1.32 9.63
C ASP A 177 12.25 -0.30 9.12
N GLY A 178 11.51 0.28 10.07
CA GLY A 178 10.32 1.12 9.84
C GLY A 178 10.59 2.39 9.07
#